data_AF-A0A7Y7WJU6-F1
#
_entry.id   AF-A0A7Y7WJU6-F1
#
_cell.length_a   1.000
_cell.length_b   1.000
_cell.length_c   1.000
_cell.angle_alpha   90.00
_cell.angle_beta   90.00
_cell.angle_gamma   90.00
#
_symmetry.space_group_name_H-M   'P 1'
#
loop_
_entity.id
_entity.type
_entity.pdbx_description
1 polymer ?
#
loop_
_entity_poly.entity_id
_entity_poly.type
_entity_poly.pdbx_seq_one_letter_code
_entity_poly.pdbx_strand_id
1 'polypeptide(L)' 'LQVGRATVGDYLNRFAANGLTWPTALSDVELERSLFPPAPTVPSEQRPMPDWAWAHAELRRPGVTLALLWQEYR' A
#
# COMPACT_ATOMS: atom_id res chain seq x y z
N LEU A 1 -9.77 -13.99 -23.28
CA LEU A 1 -9.25 -13.18 -22.15
C LEU A 1 -7.74 -13.04 -22.32
N GLN A 2 -7.24 -11.90 -22.82
CA GLN A 2 -5.80 -11.62 -22.80
C GLN A 2 -5.46 -10.93 -21.48
N VAL A 3 -5.01 -11.70 -20.48
CA VAL A 3 -4.50 -11.15 -19.23
C VAL A 3 -3.01 -10.88 -19.42
N GLY A 4 -2.56 -9.67 -19.09
CA GLY A 4 -1.15 -9.30 -19.19
C GLY A 4 -0.27 -10.09 -18.22
N ARG A 5 0.97 -10.40 -18.61
CA ARG A 5 1.92 -11.13 -17.76
C ARG A 5 2.14 -10.48 -16.39
N ALA A 6 2.14 -9.14 -16.34
CA ALA A 6 2.25 -8.39 -15.09
C ALA A 6 1.07 -8.67 -14.16
N THR A 7 -0.15 -8.63 -14.68
CA THR A 7 -1.37 -8.92 -13.92
C THR A 7 -1.37 -10.34 -13.37
N VAL A 8 -0.95 -11.33 -14.16
CA VAL A 8 -0.81 -12.72 -13.67
C VAL A 8 0.24 -12.80 -12.56
N GLY A 9 1.38 -12.13 -12.72
CA GLY A 9 2.43 -12.06 -11.71
C GLY A 9 1.95 -11.43 -10.40
N ASP A 10 1.20 -10.34 -10.47
CA ASP A 10 0.63 -9.67 -9.31
C ASP A 10 -0.35 -10.57 -8.55
N TYR A 11 -1.19 -11.33 -9.27
CA TYR A 11 -2.09 -12.31 -8.67
C TYR A 11 -1.33 -13.42 -7.95
N LEU A 12 -0.31 -14.01 -8.59
CA LEU A 12 0.51 -15.05 -7.98
C LEU A 12 1.28 -14.54 -6.75
N ASN A 13 1.81 -13.32 -6.81
CA ASN A 13 2.49 -12.70 -5.68
C ASN A 13 1.55 -12.48 -4.49
N ARG A 14 0.33 -11.99 -4.74
CA ARG A 14 -0.69 -11.83 -3.69
C ARG A 14 -1.12 -13.16 -3.10
N PHE A 15 -1.24 -14.20 -3.93
CA PHE A 15 -1.58 -15.54 -3.49
C PHE A 15 -0.50 -16.10 -2.55
N ALA A 16 0.77 -15.98 -2.93
CA ALA A 16 1.89 -16.38 -2.08
C ALA A 16 1.98 -15.55 -0.79
N ALA A 17 1.71 -14.24 -0.86
CA ALA A 17 1.73 -13.35 0.31
C ALA A 17 0.65 -13.68 1.35
N ASN A 18 -0.48 -14.27 0.93
CA ASN A 18 -1.53 -14.75 1.83
C ASN A 18 -1.21 -16.12 2.45
N GLY A 19 -0.06 -16.73 2.14
CA GLY A 19 0.32 -18.06 2.65
C GLY A 19 -0.59 -19.19 2.17
N LEU A 20 -1.37 -18.95 1.10
CA LEU A 20 -2.30 -19.93 0.55
C LEU A 20 -1.52 -20.95 -0.27
N THR A 21 -1.91 -22.22 -0.15
CA THR A 21 -1.37 -23.32 -0.96
C THR A 21 -2.45 -23.78 -1.94
N TRP A 22 -2.07 -24.03 -3.18
CA TRP A 22 -2.96 -24.63 -4.16
C TRP A 22 -2.88 -26.17 -4.07
N PRO A 23 -4.00 -26.91 -4.11
CA PRO A 23 -5.38 -26.44 -4.17
C PRO A 23 -5.89 -25.95 -2.81
N THR A 24 -6.69 -24.87 -2.83
CA THR A 24 -7.32 -24.32 -1.64
C THR A 24 -8.77 -24.80 -1.52
N ALA A 25 -9.28 -24.88 -0.29
CA ALA A 25 -10.68 -25.19 -0.01
C ALA A 25 -11.59 -23.93 -0.06
N LEU A 26 -11.00 -22.75 -0.26
CA LEU A 26 -11.73 -21.48 -0.32
C LEU A 26 -12.61 -21.40 -1.57
N SER A 27 -13.80 -20.84 -1.39
CA SER A 27 -14.63 -20.40 -2.51
C SER A 27 -13.98 -19.23 -3.25
N ASP A 28 -14.42 -18.97 -4.48
CA ASP A 28 -13.93 -17.86 -5.32
C ASP A 28 -14.04 -16.50 -4.59
N VAL A 29 -15.16 -16.30 -3.89
CA VAL A 29 -15.43 -15.08 -3.11
C VAL A 29 -14.49 -14.93 -1.91
N GLU A 30 -14.21 -16.02 -1.19
CA GLU A 30 -13.28 -15.99 -0.06
C GLU A 30 -11.85 -15.76 -0.51
N LEU A 31 -11.47 -16.38 -1.63
CA LEU A 31 -10.17 -16.18 -2.25
C LEU A 31 -10.00 -14.72 -2.67
N GLU A 32 -10.98 -14.13 -3.36
CA GLU A 32 -10.93 -12.74 -3.79
C GLU A 32 -10.78 -11.79 -2.59
N ARG A 33 -11.53 -12.00 -1.50
CA ARG A 33 -11.44 -11.18 -0.28
C ARG A 33 -10.08 -11.30 0.42
N SER A 34 -9.44 -12.47 0.35
CA SER A 34 -8.08 -12.67 0.88
C SER A 34 -7.03 -11.99 0.00
N LEU A 35 -7.14 -12.10 -1.33
CA LEU A 35 -6.19 -11.51 -2.27
C LEU A 35 -6.31 -9.98 -2.38
N PHE A 36 -7.51 -9.45 -2.14
CA PHE A 36 -7.85 -8.04 -2.23
C PHE A 36 -8.52 -7.58 -0.93
N PRO A 37 -7.79 -7.54 0.20
CA PRO A 37 -8.34 -6.98 1.42
C PRO A 37 -8.73 -5.52 1.17
N PRO A 38 -9.87 -5.05 1.72
CA PRO A 38 -10.22 -3.64 1.63
C PRO A 38 -9.08 -2.82 2.21
N ALA A 39 -8.80 -1.66 1.59
CA ALA A 39 -7.80 -0.73 2.12
C ALA A 39 -8.04 -0.55 3.61
N PRO A 40 -7.01 -0.70 4.46
CA PRO A 40 -7.19 -0.65 5.89
C PRO A 40 -7.89 0.66 6.22
N THR A 41 -9.01 0.56 6.92
CA THR A 41 -9.82 1.68 7.38
C THR A 41 -9.10 2.37 8.52
N VAL A 42 -7.80 2.69 8.36
CA VAL A 42 -7.13 3.60 9.28
C VAL A 42 -7.86 4.91 9.10
N PRO A 43 -8.60 5.40 10.11
CA PRO A 43 -9.23 6.69 10.01
C PRO A 43 -8.13 7.69 9.70
N SER A 44 -8.31 8.52 8.67
CA SER A 44 -7.40 9.62 8.34
C SER A 44 -7.00 10.43 9.58
N GLU A 45 -7.88 10.46 10.59
CA GLU A 45 -7.74 11.17 11.87
C GLU A 45 -6.68 10.58 12.80
N GLN A 46 -6.29 9.31 12.64
CA GLN A 46 -5.21 8.70 13.44
C GLN A 46 -3.83 8.86 12.80
N ARG A 47 -3.76 9.37 11.57
CA ARG A 47 -2.48 9.77 11.00
C ARG A 47 -2.09 11.09 11.66
N PRO A 48 -1.00 11.17 12.45
CA PRO A 48 -0.54 12.44 12.96
C PRO A 48 -0.34 13.37 11.77
N MET A 49 -1.10 14.47 11.75
CA MET A 49 -1.00 15.44 10.67
C MET A 49 0.34 16.17 10.83
N PRO A 50 1.20 16.20 9.80
CA PRO A 50 2.44 16.92 9.88
C PRO A 50 2.19 18.41 10.14
N ASP A 51 3.07 19.04 10.90
CA ASP A 51 3.08 20.49 11.02
C ASP A 51 3.42 21.09 9.65
N TRP A 52 2.39 21.58 8.95
CA TRP A 52 2.54 22.17 7.63
C TRP A 52 3.32 23.49 7.65
N ALA A 53 3.31 24.22 8.76
CA ALA A 53 4.11 25.43 8.89
C ALA A 53 5.60 25.08 8.95
N TRP A 54 5.94 24.04 9.71
CA TRP A 54 7.30 23.48 9.74
C TRP A 54 7.72 22.92 8.36
N ALA A 55 6.86 22.13 7.71
CA ALA A 55 7.18 21.56 6.40
C ALA A 55 7.41 22.65 5.33
N HIS A 56 6.61 23.73 5.36
CA HIS A 56 6.77 24.85 4.46
C HIS A 56 8.05 25.66 4.73
N ALA A 57 8.45 25.81 6.00
CA ALA A 57 9.72 26.45 6.37
C ALA A 57 10.92 25.62 5.91
N GLU A 58 10.85 24.29 6.09
CA GLU A 58 11.94 23.37 5.74
C GLU A 58 12.12 23.28 4.22
N LEU A 59 11.03 23.26 3.44
CA LEU A 59 11.07 23.30 1.96
C LEU A 59 11.71 24.58 1.39
N ARG A 60 11.81 25.66 2.17
CA ARG A 60 12.50 26.90 1.73
C ARG A 60 14.01 26.81 1.83
N ARG A 61 14.55 25.77 2.47
CA ARG A 61 16.00 25.56 2.61
C ARG A 61 16.56 24.96 1.31
N PRO A 62 17.74 25.40 0.84
CA PRO A 62 18.36 24.83 -0.34
C PRO A 62 18.69 23.35 -0.11
N GLY A 63 18.26 22.49 -1.03
CA GLY A 63 18.50 21.05 -0.98
C GLY A 63 17.43 20.22 -0.25
N VAL A 64 16.42 20.85 0.36
CA VAL A 64 15.29 20.11 0.94
C VAL A 64 14.26 19.78 -0.12
N THR A 65 13.77 18.54 -0.10
CA THR A 65 12.67 18.08 -0.97
C THR A 65 11.56 17.47 -0.14
N LEU A 66 10.34 17.43 -0.70
CA LEU A 66 9.20 16.79 -0.04
C LEU A 66 9.48 15.30 0.24
N ALA A 67 10.22 14.61 -0.63
CA ALA A 67 10.63 13.22 -0.43
C ALA A 67 11.55 13.07 0.79
N LEU A 68 12.50 14.00 0.98
CA LEU A 68 13.38 14.02 2.15
C LEU A 68 12.59 14.22 3.45
N LEU A 69 11.63 15.14 3.47
CA LEU A 69 10.75 15.37 4.63
C LEU A 69 9.90 14.15 4.96
N TRP A 70 9.43 13.44 3.93
CA TRP A 70 8.68 12.18 4.10
C TRP A 70 9.52 11.04 4.67
N GLN A 71 10.83 11.02 4.45
CA GLN A 71 11.71 10.00 5.06
C GLN A 71 11.92 10.25 6.56
N GLU A 72 11.99 11.52 6.98
CA GLU A 72 12.18 11.90 8.39
C GLU A 72 10.90 11.74 9.24
N TYR A 73 9.72 11.87 8.65
CA TYR A 73 8.43 11.86 9.37
C TYR A 73 7.82 10.45 9.55
N ARG A 74 8.51 9.38 9.11
CA ARG A 74 7.94 8.04 8.97
C ARG A 74 7.98 7.19 10.23
#